data_AF-A0A8S0XZ59-F1
#
_entry.id   AF-A0A8S0XZ59-F1
#
_cell.length_a   1.000
_cell.length_b   1.000
_cell.length_c   1.000
_cell.angle_alpha   90.00
_cell.angle_beta   90.00
_cell.angle_gamma   90.00
#
_symmetry.space_group_name_H-M   'P 1'
#
loop_
_entity.id
_entity.type
_entity.pdbx_description
1 polymer ?
#
loop_
_entity_poly.entity_id
_entity_poly.type
_entity_poly.pdbx_seq_one_letter_code
_entity_poly.pdbx_strand_id
1 'polypeptide(L)'
;MNDMLGFGKFITDKRKSLGMTLRGIASEIGIAPAYLSDIEKGRRYPPDMDKLKQMVKILKLTEDEKNTMFDLAGEGKNKIAPDLPDYIMSSKKVRAALRKARKVATEEDWEEFIKKLNNKEQGL
;
A
#
# COMPACT_ATOMS: atom_id res chain seq x y z
N MET A 1 13.84 11.97 -1.69
CA MET A 1 12.96 12.66 -2.67
C MET A 1 11.56 12.62 -2.09
N ASN A 2 10.67 13.57 -2.43
CA ASN A 2 9.35 13.65 -1.78
C ASN A 2 8.40 12.60 -2.38
N ASP A 3 8.47 11.37 -1.87
CA ASP A 3 7.77 10.20 -2.44
C ASP A 3 6.23 10.25 -2.28
N MET A 4 5.69 11.34 -1.72
CA MET A 4 4.24 11.65 -1.74
C MET A 4 3.68 11.79 -3.17
N LEU A 5 4.51 12.14 -4.15
CA LEU A 5 4.13 12.12 -5.57
C LEU A 5 3.80 10.71 -6.06
N GLY A 6 4.44 9.66 -5.52
CA GLY A 6 4.20 8.27 -5.91
C GLY A 6 2.78 7.83 -5.60
N PHE A 7 2.35 8.00 -4.35
CA PHE A 7 0.98 7.68 -3.92
C PHE A 7 -0.06 8.52 -4.66
N GLY A 8 0.11 9.84 -4.70
CA GLY A 8 -0.85 10.74 -5.37
C GLY A 8 -1.02 10.44 -6.85
N LYS A 9 0.09 10.15 -7.55
CA LYS A 9 0.09 9.78 -8.96
C LYS A 9 -0.59 8.42 -9.18
N PHE A 10 -0.29 7.41 -8.36
CA PHE A 10 -0.93 6.10 -8.44
C PHE A 10 -2.46 6.21 -8.36
N ILE A 11 -2.98 6.95 -7.37
CA ILE A 11 -4.42 7.18 -7.22
C ILE A 11 -5.00 7.91 -8.43
N THR A 12 -4.30 8.94 -8.93
CA THR A 12 -4.72 9.71 -10.11
C THR A 12 -4.83 8.82 -11.35
N ASP A 13 -3.82 8.02 -11.60
CA ASP A 13 -3.72 7.18 -12.79
C ASP A 13 -4.79 6.08 -12.77
N LYS A 14 -4.94 5.38 -11.63
CA LYS A 14 -5.94 4.33 -11.47
C LYS A 14 -7.37 4.88 -11.57
N ARG A 15 -7.63 6.03 -10.95
CA ARG A 15 -8.94 6.70 -11.07
C ARG A 15 -9.26 7.01 -12.53
N LYS A 16 -8.31 7.62 -13.26
CA LYS A 16 -8.50 8.01 -14.66
C LYS A 16 -8.68 6.80 -15.57
N SER A 17 -7.95 5.70 -15.34
CA SER A 17 -8.10 4.47 -16.14
C SER A 17 -9.49 3.85 -15.98
N LEU A 18 -10.17 4.10 -14.86
CA LEU A 18 -11.55 3.67 -14.62
C LEU A 18 -12.61 4.70 -15.08
N GLY A 19 -12.20 5.81 -15.72
CA GLY A 19 -13.12 6.87 -16.13
C GLY A 19 -13.78 7.62 -14.98
N MET A 20 -13.25 7.49 -13.76
CA MET A 20 -13.88 8.04 -12.56
C MET A 20 -13.48 9.50 -12.33
N THR A 21 -14.46 10.33 -11.98
CA THR A 21 -14.22 11.75 -11.67
C THR A 21 -13.67 11.92 -10.26
N LEU A 22 -12.87 12.97 -10.05
CA LEU A 22 -12.33 13.30 -8.73
C LEU A 22 -13.45 13.54 -7.70
N ARG A 23 -14.53 14.23 -8.09
CA ARG A 23 -15.67 14.48 -7.21
C ARG A 23 -16.44 13.20 -6.89
N GLY A 24 -16.61 12.30 -7.86
CA GLY A 24 -17.30 11.03 -7.67
C GLY A 24 -16.60 10.16 -6.62
N ILE A 25 -15.31 9.88 -6.83
CA ILE A 25 -14.55 9.08 -5.85
C ILE A 25 -14.45 9.77 -4.49
N ALA A 26 -14.25 11.08 -4.43
CA ALA A 26 -14.22 11.78 -3.15
C ALA A 26 -15.53 11.59 -2.37
N SER A 27 -16.68 11.62 -3.06
CA SER A 27 -17.99 11.34 -2.47
C SER A 27 -18.11 9.89 -2.00
N GLU A 28 -17.68 8.91 -2.79
CA GLU A 28 -17.74 7.49 -2.44
C GLU A 28 -16.83 7.13 -1.25
N ILE A 29 -15.64 7.73 -1.19
CA ILE A 29 -14.72 7.60 -0.04
C ILE A 29 -15.26 8.38 1.18
N GLY A 30 -16.18 9.34 0.98
CA GLY A 30 -16.66 10.21 2.04
C GLY A 30 -15.58 11.17 2.55
N ILE A 31 -14.91 11.86 1.61
CA ILE A 31 -13.93 12.93 1.88
C ILE A 31 -14.21 14.15 1.00
N ALA A 32 -13.68 15.31 1.38
CA ALA A 32 -13.80 16.51 0.58
C ALA A 32 -13.05 16.37 -0.77
N PRO A 33 -13.62 16.81 -1.91
CA PRO A 33 -12.92 16.81 -3.21
C PRO A 33 -11.59 17.55 -3.18
N ALA A 34 -11.50 18.67 -2.45
CA ALA A 34 -10.26 19.41 -2.28
C ALA A 34 -9.18 18.57 -1.58
N TYR A 35 -9.57 17.78 -0.57
CA TYR A 35 -8.66 16.89 0.14
C TYR A 35 -8.11 15.78 -0.77
N LEU A 36 -8.96 15.14 -1.58
CA LEU A 36 -8.51 14.17 -2.58
C LEU A 36 -7.59 14.82 -3.63
N SER A 37 -7.90 16.05 -4.08
CA SER A 37 -7.04 16.77 -5.03
C SER A 37 -5.65 17.06 -4.46
N ASP A 38 -5.57 17.41 -3.19
CA ASP A 38 -4.28 17.65 -2.53
C ASP A 38 -3.48 16.36 -2.34
N ILE A 39 -4.15 15.24 -2.04
CA ILE A 39 -3.51 13.90 -2.03
C ILE A 39 -2.95 13.57 -3.41
N GLU A 40 -3.76 13.68 -4.47
CA GLU A 40 -3.35 13.38 -5.85
C GLU A 40 -2.14 14.22 -6.32
N LYS A 41 -2.04 15.45 -5.81
CA LYS A 41 -0.93 16.37 -6.11
C LYS A 41 0.25 16.25 -5.15
N GLY A 42 0.25 15.28 -4.24
CA GLY A 42 1.31 15.07 -3.25
C GLY A 42 1.45 16.21 -2.23
N ARG A 43 0.40 17.02 -2.03
CA ARG A 43 0.35 18.12 -1.05
C ARG A 43 -0.16 17.68 0.32
N ARG A 44 -0.74 16.48 0.39
CA ARG A 44 -1.21 15.85 1.63
C ARG A 44 -0.66 14.43 1.69
N TYR A 45 -0.39 14.00 2.92
CA TYR A 45 -0.05 12.62 3.19
C TYR A 45 -1.18 11.66 2.79
N PRO A 46 -0.86 10.39 2.48
CA PRO A 46 -1.84 9.32 2.34
C PRO A 46 -2.81 9.30 3.54
N PRO A 47 -4.09 8.97 3.34
CA PRO A 47 -5.07 8.99 4.42
C PRO A 47 -4.83 7.85 5.43
N ASP A 48 -5.74 7.69 6.40
CA ASP A 48 -5.70 6.58 7.35
C ASP A 48 -6.07 5.23 6.71
N MET A 49 -5.89 4.16 7.47
CA MET A 49 -6.08 2.79 7.00
C MET A 49 -7.53 2.51 6.57
N ASP A 50 -8.52 3.12 7.20
CA ASP A 50 -9.93 2.90 6.87
C ASP A 50 -10.26 3.51 5.50
N LYS A 51 -9.78 4.73 5.25
CA LYS A 51 -9.89 5.37 3.93
C LYS A 51 -9.09 4.64 2.86
N LEU A 52 -7.90 4.14 3.19
CA LEU A 52 -7.11 3.32 2.26
C LEU A 52 -7.87 2.04 1.87
N LYS A 53 -8.48 1.34 2.83
CA LYS A 53 -9.34 0.16 2.54
C LYS A 53 -10.55 0.51 1.67
N GLN A 54 -11.14 1.69 1.84
CA GLN A 54 -12.22 2.17 0.97
C GLN A 54 -11.70 2.45 -0.45
N MET A 55 -10.53 3.08 -0.57
CA MET A 55 -9.88 3.32 -1.86
C MET A 55 -9.62 2.02 -2.62
N VAL A 56 -9.13 0.96 -1.96
CA VAL A 56 -8.94 -0.38 -2.58
C VAL A 56 -10.22 -0.86 -3.26
N LYS A 57 -11.35 -0.78 -2.55
CA LYS A 57 -12.65 -1.26 -3.04
C LYS A 57 -13.16 -0.42 -4.20
N ILE A 58 -13.14 0.91 -4.05
CA ILE A 58 -13.69 1.86 -5.04
C ILE A 58 -12.86 1.84 -6.33
N LEU A 59 -11.53 1.82 -6.19
CA LEU A 59 -10.61 1.76 -7.33
C LEU A 59 -10.44 0.35 -7.89
N LYS A 60 -11.18 -0.65 -7.37
CA LYS A 60 -11.16 -2.04 -7.85
C LYS A 60 -9.74 -2.57 -8.01
N LEU A 61 -8.90 -2.33 -7.00
CA LEU A 61 -7.50 -2.74 -7.04
C LEU A 61 -7.41 -4.26 -7.00
N THR A 62 -6.50 -4.81 -7.79
CA THR A 62 -6.03 -6.20 -7.59
C THR A 62 -5.25 -6.29 -6.28
N GLU A 63 -4.94 -7.50 -5.83
CA GLU A 63 -4.13 -7.68 -4.62
C GLU A 63 -2.73 -7.04 -4.78
N ASP A 64 -2.09 -7.19 -5.94
CA ASP A 64 -0.80 -6.57 -6.25
C ASP A 64 -0.88 -5.04 -6.26
N GLU A 65 -1.92 -4.48 -6.86
CA GLU A 65 -2.15 -3.04 -6.89
C GLU A 65 -2.44 -2.47 -5.49
N LYS A 66 -3.17 -3.23 -4.67
CA LYS A 66 -3.42 -2.89 -3.27
C LYS A 66 -2.12 -2.88 -2.47
N ASN A 67 -1.29 -3.90 -2.61
CA ASN A 67 0.02 -3.97 -1.94
C ASN A 67 0.90 -2.79 -2.37
N THR A 68 0.98 -2.53 -3.68
CA THR A 68 1.66 -1.36 -4.24
C THR A 68 1.14 -0.05 -3.64
N MET A 69 -0.19 0.11 -3.52
CA MET A 69 -0.79 1.30 -2.92
C MET A 69 -0.41 1.46 -1.44
N PHE A 70 -0.35 0.37 -0.68
CA PHE A 70 0.02 0.38 0.73
C PHE A 70 1.51 0.67 0.93
N ASP A 71 2.38 0.12 0.09
CA ASP A 71 3.81 0.44 0.09
C ASP A 71 4.03 1.94 -0.15
N LEU A 72 3.43 2.49 -1.22
CA LEU A 72 3.47 3.93 -1.53
C LEU A 72 2.90 4.79 -0.38
N ALA A 73 1.87 4.29 0.31
CA ALA A 73 1.28 4.99 1.46
C ALA A 73 2.21 5.02 2.68
N GLY A 74 2.99 3.96 2.89
CA GLY A 74 4.03 3.86 3.90
C GLY A 74 5.22 4.76 3.58
N GLU A 75 5.77 4.63 2.37
CA GLU A 75 6.90 5.41 1.86
C GLU A 75 6.65 6.91 1.95
N GLY A 76 5.45 7.37 1.55
CA GLY A 76 5.05 8.77 1.64
C GLY A 76 5.05 9.33 3.07
N LYS A 77 5.08 8.48 4.10
CA LYS A 77 5.19 8.83 5.53
C LYS A 77 6.53 8.43 6.15
N ASN A 78 7.48 7.93 5.35
CA ASN A 78 8.73 7.28 5.81
C ASN A 78 8.45 6.20 6.87
N LYS A 79 7.45 5.36 6.61
CA LYS A 79 7.00 4.25 7.47
C LYS A 79 6.83 2.99 6.62
N ILE A 80 6.74 1.85 7.28
CA ILE A 80 6.32 0.61 6.62
C ILE A 80 4.88 0.73 6.11
N ALA A 81 4.52 -0.10 5.13
CA ALA A 81 3.16 -0.22 4.61
C ALA A 81 2.13 -0.36 5.75
N PRO A 82 1.00 0.35 5.72
CA PRO A 82 0.10 0.51 6.86
C PRO A 82 -0.64 -0.77 7.28
N ASP A 83 -0.62 -1.82 6.47
CA ASP A 83 -1.21 -3.13 6.74
C ASP A 83 -0.28 -4.10 7.49
N LEU A 84 1.03 -3.90 7.43
CA LEU A 84 2.01 -4.79 8.04
C LEU A 84 2.22 -4.65 9.56
N PRO A 85 2.10 -3.47 10.21
CA PRO A 85 2.42 -3.30 11.63
C PRO A 85 1.71 -4.28 12.54
N ASP A 86 0.39 -4.45 12.37
CA ASP A 86 -0.42 -5.31 13.24
C ASP A 86 0.00 -6.77 13.09
N TYR A 87 0.24 -7.23 11.86
CA TYR A 87 0.73 -8.57 11.60
C TYR A 87 2.11 -8.80 12.22
N ILE A 88 3.06 -7.88 12.03
CA ILE A 88 4.40 -7.96 12.63
C ILE A 88 4.29 -8.00 14.16
N MET A 89 3.40 -7.21 14.75
CA MET A 89 3.21 -7.14 16.19
C MET A 89 2.53 -8.38 16.78
N SER A 90 1.66 -9.04 16.01
CA SER A 90 0.97 -10.25 16.43
C SER A 90 1.91 -11.45 16.64
N SER A 91 3.05 -11.51 15.93
CA SER A 91 3.90 -12.70 15.90
C SER A 91 5.31 -12.46 16.44
N LYS A 92 5.64 -13.11 17.56
CA LYS A 92 7.04 -13.15 18.07
C LYS A 92 8.00 -13.77 17.04
N LYS A 93 7.53 -14.77 16.28
CA LYS A 93 8.33 -15.46 15.24
C LYS A 93 8.69 -14.52 14.09
N VAL A 94 7.72 -13.74 13.58
CA VAL A 94 7.97 -12.76 12.51
C VAL A 94 9.02 -11.74 12.95
N ARG A 95 8.89 -11.17 14.15
CA ARG A 95 9.88 -10.21 14.69
C ARG A 95 11.28 -10.84 14.85
N ALA A 96 11.35 -12.09 15.32
CA ALA A 96 12.63 -12.79 15.44
C ALA A 96 13.27 -13.04 14.05
N ALA A 97 12.47 -13.47 13.06
CA ALA A 97 12.91 -13.68 11.69
C ALA A 97 13.44 -12.39 11.06
N LEU A 98 12.69 -11.29 11.14
CA LEU A 98 13.12 -9.98 10.60
C LEU A 98 14.44 -9.49 11.24
N ARG A 99 14.61 -9.67 12.57
CA ARG A 99 15.87 -9.30 13.25
C ARG A 99 17.05 -10.19 12.84
N LYS A 100 16.82 -11.47 12.56
CA LYS A 100 17.86 -12.38 12.08
C LYS A 100 18.21 -12.03 10.64
N ALA A 101 17.21 -11.88 9.77
CA ALA A 101 17.37 -11.53 8.37
C ALA A 101 18.14 -10.23 8.20
N ARG A 102 17.83 -9.18 8.99
CA ARG A 102 18.59 -7.91 8.99
C ARG A 102 20.11 -8.08 9.15
N LYS A 103 20.58 -9.16 9.79
CA LYS A 103 22.01 -9.38 10.03
C LYS A 103 22.72 -10.17 8.92
N VAL A 104 21.99 -11.02 8.19
CA VAL A 104 22.61 -12.06 7.36
C VAL A 104 21.89 -12.36 6.04
N ALA A 105 20.62 -12.00 5.90
CA ALA A 105 19.85 -12.33 4.71
C ALA A 105 20.22 -11.41 3.55
N THR A 106 20.36 -11.99 2.36
CA THR A 106 20.48 -11.25 1.09
C THR A 106 19.13 -11.11 0.39
N GLU A 107 19.08 -10.39 -0.72
CA GLU A 107 17.87 -10.33 -1.55
C GLU A 107 17.52 -11.71 -2.11
N GLU A 108 18.52 -12.51 -2.50
CA GLU A 108 18.31 -13.89 -2.98
C GLU A 108 17.66 -14.78 -1.92
N ASP A 109 18.06 -14.67 -0.64
CA ASP A 109 17.42 -15.40 0.46
C ASP A 109 15.92 -15.06 0.59
N TRP A 110 15.56 -13.79 0.35
CA TRP A 110 14.16 -13.34 0.38
C TRP A 110 13.39 -13.81 -0.84
N GLU A 111 13.98 -13.76 -2.03
CA GLU A 111 13.38 -14.30 -3.25
C GLU A 111 13.07 -15.79 -3.11
N GLU A 112 14.01 -16.58 -2.56
CA GLU A 112 13.80 -18.00 -2.27
C GLU A 112 12.66 -18.21 -1.26
N PHE A 113 12.61 -17.38 -0.21
CA PHE A 113 11.54 -17.45 0.79
C PHE A 113 10.17 -17.14 0.18
N ILE A 114 10.05 -16.09 -0.64
CA ILE A 114 8.81 -15.71 -1.33
C ILE A 114 8.38 -16.82 -2.30
N LYS A 115 9.31 -17.32 -3.12
CA LYS A 115 9.06 -18.43 -4.05
C LYS A 115 8.52 -19.66 -3.32
N LYS A 116 9.09 -19.99 -2.15
CA LYS A 116 8.62 -21.09 -1.30
C LYS A 116 7.18 -20.88 -0.80
N LEU A 117 6.76 -19.65 -0.51
CA LEU A 117 5.39 -19.33 -0.10
C LEU A 117 4.41 -19.39 -1.27
N ASN A 118 4.77 -18.79 -2.42
CA ASN A 118 3.94 -18.81 -3.63
C ASN A 118 3.64 -20.24 -4.10
N ASN A 119 4.62 -21.14 -4.02
CA ASN A 119 4.42 -22.55 -4.35
C ASN A 119 3.40 -23.25 -3.44
N LYS A 120 3.24 -22.78 -2.18
CA LYS A 120 2.22 -23.33 -1.26
C LYS A 120 0.83 -22.77 -1.55
N GLU A 121 0.74 -21.52 -1.99
CA GLU A 121 -0.51 -20.89 -2.39
C GLU A 121 -1.09 -21.55 -3.65
N GLN A 122 -0.24 -21.93 -4.61
CA GLN A 122 -0.65 -22.62 -5.84
C GLN A 122 -0.93 -24.12 -5.67
N GLY A 123 -0.53 -24.71 -4.54
CA GLY A 123 -0.76 -26.12 -4.21
C GLY A 123 -2.07 -26.39 -3.45
N LEU A 124 -2.88 -25.35 -3.25
CA LEU A 124 -4.23 -25.38 -2.67
C LEU A 124 -5.27 -25.18 -3.79
#